data_AF-L2FUE8-F1
#
_entry.id   AF-L2FUE8-F1
#
_cell.length_a   1.000
_cell.length_b   1.000
_cell.length_c   1.000
_cell.angle_alpha   90.00
_cell.angle_beta   90.00
_cell.angle_gamma   90.00
#
_symmetry.space_group_name_H-M   'P 1'
#
loop_
_entity.id
_entity.type
_entity.pdbx_description
1 polymer ?
#
loop_
_entity_poly.entity_id
_entity_poly.type
_entity_poly.pdbx_seq_one_letter_code
_entity_poly.pdbx_strand_id
1 'polypeptide(L)'
;MVALTLTLLLATLAAAAPGKLGIVVARFKEPLDPWAPHSNLTTIYAKGNVPQENDTIQHSSFRSYVPLPNIGREGHTHLFHIATNYDTLDDVMVFTQADPFDLLAPRRHDPGPDDREGAAGPRRRRHALQPDFVS
;
A
#
# COMPACT_ATOMS: atom_id res chain seq x y z
N MET A 1 -45.76 15.02 19.87
CA MET A 1 -44.72 14.77 20.90
C MET A 1 -43.97 13.47 20.65
N VAL A 2 -44.64 12.33 20.42
CA VAL A 2 -44.00 11.01 20.14
C VAL A 2 -43.07 11.01 18.92
N ALA A 3 -43.47 11.67 17.82
CA ALA A 3 -42.65 11.73 16.60
C ALA A 3 -41.33 12.50 16.80
N LEU A 4 -41.35 13.58 17.60
CA LEU A 4 -40.19 14.40 17.91
C LEU A 4 -39.22 13.69 18.86
N THR A 5 -39.76 12.96 19.85
CA THR A 5 -38.95 12.14 20.75
C THR A 5 -38.31 10.95 20.04
N LEU A 6 -39.01 10.35 19.07
CA LEU A 6 -38.47 9.25 18.26
C LEU A 6 -37.37 9.74 17.33
N THR A 7 -37.55 10.87 16.64
CA THR A 7 -36.50 11.46 15.79
C THR A 7 -35.28 11.86 16.60
N LEU A 8 -35.47 12.46 17.78
CA LEU A 8 -34.36 12.82 18.66
C LEU A 8 -33.61 11.58 19.16
N LEU A 9 -34.34 10.51 19.52
CA LEU A 9 -33.73 9.24 19.95
C LEU A 9 -32.96 8.53 18.82
N LEU A 10 -33.47 8.55 17.58
CA LEU A 10 -32.74 8.00 16.43
C LEU A 10 -31.47 8.81 16.12
N ALA A 11 -31.54 10.14 16.18
CA ALA A 11 -30.37 11.00 15.98
C ALA A 11 -29.30 10.79 17.05
N THR A 12 -29.68 10.63 18.33
CA THR A 12 -28.73 10.38 19.40
C THR A 12 -28.11 8.98 19.32
N LEU A 13 -28.88 7.95 18.94
CA LEU A 13 -28.32 6.61 18.68
C LEU A 13 -27.34 6.63 17.51
N ALA A 14 -27.65 7.34 16.42
CA ALA A 14 -26.77 7.46 15.27
C ALA A 14 -25.45 8.18 15.64
N ALA A 15 -25.50 9.23 16.45
CA ALA A 15 -24.32 9.94 16.94
C ALA A 15 -23.47 9.14 17.94
N ALA A 16 -24.05 8.12 18.59
CA ALA A 16 -23.38 7.27 19.58
C ALA A 16 -22.81 5.96 18.98
N ALA A 17 -22.95 5.74 17.67
CA ALA A 17 -22.37 4.58 17.02
C ALA A 17 -20.84 4.58 17.14
N PRO A 18 -20.18 3.41 17.32
CA PRO A 18 -18.73 3.35 17.33
C PRO A 18 -18.18 3.90 16.00
N GLY A 19 -17.21 4.80 16.10
CA GLY A 19 -16.58 5.39 14.92
C GLY A 19 -15.96 4.32 14.03
N LYS A 20 -16.13 4.46 12.72
CA LYS A 20 -15.53 3.57 11.72
C LYS A 20 -14.08 3.96 11.46
N LEU A 21 -13.24 2.95 11.30
CA LEU A 21 -11.84 3.09 10.89
C LEU A 21 -11.68 2.58 9.47
N GLY A 22 -11.08 3.39 8.62
CA GLY A 22 -10.68 3.04 7.26
C GLY A 22 -9.17 3.15 7.07
N ILE A 23 -8.59 2.19 6.36
CA ILE A 23 -7.19 2.23 5.95
C ILE A 23 -7.13 2.30 4.43
N VAL A 24 -6.38 3.25 3.90
CA VAL A 24 -6.16 3.43 2.47
C VAL A 24 -4.68 3.24 2.18
N VAL A 25 -4.39 2.25 1.35
CA VAL A 25 -3.01 1.88 1.02
C VAL A 25 -2.74 2.15 -0.45
N ALA A 26 -1.78 3.04 -0.72
CA ALA A 26 -1.21 3.22 -2.03
C ALA A 26 -0.14 2.16 -2.29
N ARG A 27 -0.34 1.34 -3.32
CA ARG A 27 0.53 0.22 -3.63
C ARG A 27 1.06 0.29 -5.07
N PHE A 28 2.37 0.13 -5.24
CA PHE A 28 3.06 -0.20 -6.48
C PHE A 28 4.12 -1.30 -6.25
N LYS A 29 3.74 -2.57 -6.45
CA LYS A 29 4.58 -3.79 -6.37
C LYS A 29 5.03 -4.24 -4.98
N GLU A 30 4.73 -3.50 -3.92
CA GLU A 30 5.04 -3.92 -2.56
C GLU A 30 4.17 -5.13 -2.15
N PRO A 31 4.66 -5.99 -1.25
CA PRO A 31 3.90 -7.13 -0.74
C PRO A 31 2.75 -6.67 0.16
N LEU A 32 1.72 -7.51 0.25
CA LEU A 32 0.54 -7.23 1.05
C LEU A 32 0.47 -7.99 2.38
N ASP A 33 1.43 -8.88 2.67
CA ASP A 33 1.50 -9.64 3.93
C ASP A 33 1.28 -8.79 5.20
N PRO A 34 1.89 -7.58 5.33
CA PRO A 34 1.68 -6.76 6.53
C PRO A 34 0.24 -6.27 6.71
N TRP A 35 -0.58 -6.28 5.65
CA TRP A 35 -1.95 -5.77 5.66
C TRP A 35 -3.01 -6.86 5.90
N ALA A 36 -2.62 -8.15 5.87
CA ALA A 36 -3.54 -9.27 6.13
C ALA A 36 -4.37 -9.13 7.42
N PRO A 37 -3.77 -8.75 8.56
CA PRO A 37 -4.49 -8.65 9.83
C PRO A 37 -5.58 -7.57 9.84
N HIS A 38 -5.56 -6.65 8.88
CA HIS A 38 -6.45 -5.49 8.78
C HIS A 38 -7.18 -5.43 7.43
N SER A 39 -7.23 -6.54 6.70
CA SER A 39 -7.76 -6.58 5.33
C SER A 39 -9.21 -6.08 5.25
N ASN A 40 -10.06 -6.44 6.21
CA ASN A 40 -11.46 -6.00 6.32
C ASN A 40 -11.64 -4.48 6.53
N LEU A 41 -10.58 -3.78 6.96
CA LEU A 41 -10.58 -2.32 7.11
C LEU A 41 -9.87 -1.60 5.97
N THR A 42 -9.21 -2.35 5.09
CA THR A 42 -8.22 -1.82 4.17
C THR A 42 -8.72 -1.78 2.74
N THR A 43 -8.67 -0.59 2.14
CA THR A 43 -8.83 -0.36 0.71
C THR A 43 -7.45 -0.27 0.06
N ILE A 44 -7.13 -1.22 -0.82
CA ILE A 44 -5.89 -1.23 -1.60
C ILE A 44 -6.12 -0.54 -2.93
N TYR A 45 -5.27 0.43 -3.25
CA TYR A 45 -5.16 0.99 -4.59
C TYR A 45 -3.89 0.47 -5.27
N ALA A 46 -4.06 -0.51 -6.15
CA ALA A 46 -2.97 -1.20 -6.83
C ALA A 46 -2.60 -0.52 -8.16
N LYS A 47 -1.45 0.13 -8.20
CA LYS A 47 -1.03 0.99 -9.31
C LYS A 47 -0.31 0.24 -10.43
N GLY A 48 -0.49 0.72 -11.64
CA GLY A 48 0.29 0.34 -12.82
C GLY A 48 -0.18 -0.91 -13.57
N ASN A 49 -1.26 -1.54 -13.10
CA ASN A 49 -1.79 -2.78 -13.68
C ASN A 49 -0.69 -3.84 -13.95
N VAL A 50 0.31 -3.88 -13.07
CA VAL A 50 1.41 -4.84 -13.15
C VAL A 50 1.00 -6.13 -12.45
N PRO A 51 1.42 -7.32 -12.94
CA PRO A 51 1.22 -8.58 -12.24
C PRO A 51 1.74 -8.51 -10.81
N GLN A 52 0.96 -8.99 -9.86
CA GLN A 52 1.29 -8.97 -8.43
C GLN A 52 1.60 -10.39 -7.96
N GLU A 53 2.53 -11.03 -8.66
CA GLU A 53 2.86 -12.46 -8.53
C GLU A 53 3.40 -12.83 -7.15
N ASN A 54 3.88 -11.85 -6.39
CA ASN A 54 4.37 -12.02 -5.03
C ASN A 54 3.26 -11.92 -3.96
N ASP A 55 1.99 -11.77 -4.34
CA ASP A 55 0.90 -11.73 -3.37
C ASP A 55 0.55 -13.11 -2.84
N THR A 56 0.75 -13.27 -1.54
CA THR A 56 0.39 -14.47 -0.76
C THR A 56 -1.07 -14.44 -0.28
N ILE A 57 -1.72 -13.28 -0.36
CA ILE A 57 -3.07 -13.03 0.16
C ILE A 57 -4.05 -12.82 -0.99
N GLN A 58 -5.26 -13.39 -0.85
CA GLN A 58 -6.33 -13.16 -1.81
C GLN A 58 -6.78 -11.70 -1.80
N HIS A 59 -6.77 -11.04 -2.96
CA HIS A 59 -7.18 -9.63 -3.11
C HIS A 59 -8.63 -9.38 -2.66
N SER A 60 -9.50 -10.38 -2.78
CA SER A 60 -10.89 -10.35 -2.32
C SER A 60 -11.06 -10.34 -0.80
N SER A 61 -10.00 -10.62 -0.02
CA SER A 61 -10.04 -10.53 1.44
C SER A 61 -9.99 -9.09 1.95
N PHE A 62 -9.55 -8.14 1.12
CA PHE A 62 -9.55 -6.73 1.44
C PHE A 62 -10.96 -6.14 1.35
N ARG A 63 -11.22 -5.09 2.13
CA ARG A 63 -12.47 -4.31 2.02
C ARG A 63 -12.73 -3.88 0.59
N SER A 64 -11.67 -3.46 -0.11
CA SER A 64 -11.69 -3.19 -1.53
C SER A 64 -10.28 -3.30 -2.12
N TYR A 65 -10.20 -3.73 -3.37
CA TYR A 65 -8.97 -3.82 -4.14
C TYR A 65 -9.21 -3.18 -5.51
N VAL A 66 -8.62 -2.00 -5.73
CA VAL A 66 -8.92 -1.13 -6.87
C VAL A 66 -7.68 -0.91 -7.72
N PRO A 67 -7.67 -1.33 -9.00
CA PRO A 67 -6.57 -1.02 -9.90
C PRO A 67 -6.57 0.47 -10.28
N LEU A 68 -5.39 1.09 -10.33
CA LEU A 68 -5.18 2.47 -10.77
C LEU A 68 -4.02 2.57 -11.78
N PRO A 69 -4.01 3.57 -12.67
CA PRO A 69 -2.83 3.88 -13.45
C PRO A 69 -1.67 4.33 -12.54
N ASN A 70 -0.42 4.05 -12.92
CA ASN A 70 0.75 4.46 -12.15
C ASN A 70 1.09 5.96 -12.35
N ILE A 71 0.17 6.83 -11.91
CA ILE A 71 0.29 8.29 -12.01
C ILE A 71 0.47 8.88 -10.61
N GLY A 72 1.39 9.83 -10.48
CA GLY A 72 1.73 10.49 -9.21
C GLY A 72 2.34 9.55 -8.16
N ARG A 73 2.58 10.09 -6.96
CA ARG A 73 3.00 9.30 -5.78
C ARG A 73 1.78 8.90 -4.93
N GLU A 74 1.97 8.42 -3.71
CA GLU A 74 0.92 8.02 -2.78
C GLU A 74 -0.12 9.11 -2.52
N GLY A 75 0.30 10.38 -2.48
CA GLY A 75 -0.63 11.51 -2.30
C GLY A 75 -1.69 11.60 -3.39
N HIS A 76 -1.38 11.23 -4.63
CA HIS A 76 -2.38 11.18 -5.71
C HIS A 76 -3.45 10.12 -5.44
N THR A 77 -3.03 8.95 -4.94
CA THR A 77 -3.94 7.88 -4.51
C THR A 77 -4.83 8.32 -3.35
N HIS A 78 -4.25 8.98 -2.34
CA HIS A 78 -5.01 9.46 -1.18
C HIS A 78 -6.05 10.51 -1.59
N LEU A 79 -5.66 11.47 -2.42
CA LEU A 79 -6.59 12.48 -2.95
C LEU A 79 -7.69 11.85 -3.80
N PHE A 80 -7.35 10.87 -4.64
CA PHE A 80 -8.33 10.12 -5.42
C PHE A 80 -9.37 9.44 -4.52
N HIS A 81 -8.95 8.78 -3.43
CA HIS A 81 -9.86 8.16 -2.47
C HIS A 81 -10.78 9.19 -1.82
N ILE A 82 -10.21 10.28 -1.31
CA ILE A 82 -10.96 11.36 -0.64
C ILE A 82 -12.00 11.96 -1.59
N ALA A 83 -11.60 12.32 -2.81
CA ALA A 83 -12.50 12.96 -3.77
C ALA A 83 -13.61 12.01 -4.24
N THR A 84 -13.32 10.73 -4.41
CA THR A 84 -14.29 9.74 -4.90
C THR A 84 -15.30 9.32 -3.83
N ASN A 85 -14.90 9.34 -2.56
CA ASN A 85 -15.69 8.79 -1.45
C ASN A 85 -16.03 9.84 -0.39
N TYR A 86 -15.99 11.14 -0.72
CA TYR A 86 -16.06 12.25 0.24
C TYR A 86 -17.26 12.13 1.20
N ASP A 87 -18.43 11.80 0.66
CA ASP A 87 -19.69 11.67 1.42
C ASP A 87 -19.78 10.36 2.22
N THR A 88 -18.86 9.42 2.01
CA THR A 88 -18.87 8.08 2.58
C THR A 88 -17.55 7.69 3.24
N LEU A 89 -16.70 8.66 3.58
CA LEU A 89 -15.47 8.40 4.34
C LEU A 89 -15.81 7.84 5.72
N ASP A 90 -14.96 6.97 6.24
CA ASP A 90 -15.06 6.56 7.64
C ASP A 90 -14.64 7.71 8.56
N ASP A 91 -15.07 7.65 9.82
CA ASP A 91 -14.83 8.70 10.82
C ASP A 91 -13.34 8.96 11.07
N VAL A 92 -12.53 7.90 10.98
CA VAL A 92 -11.07 7.96 11.04
C VAL A 92 -10.48 7.26 9.83
N MET A 93 -9.62 7.96 9.11
CA MET A 93 -8.93 7.46 7.93
C MET A 93 -7.41 7.44 8.15
N VAL A 94 -6.77 6.31 7.87
CA VAL A 94 -5.31 6.16 7.83
C VAL A 94 -4.87 6.06 6.37
N PHE A 95 -3.97 6.95 5.96
CA PHE A 95 -3.43 7.00 4.60
C PHE A 95 -1.94 6.64 4.62
N THR A 96 -1.53 5.67 3.81
CA THR A 96 -0.16 5.14 3.86
C THR A 96 0.26 4.48 2.54
N GLN A 97 1.57 4.40 2.32
CA GLN A 97 2.15 3.49 1.34
C GLN A 97 2.06 2.04 1.84
N ALA A 98 2.10 1.08 0.92
CA ALA A 98 2.10 -0.34 1.26
C ALA A 98 3.36 -0.78 2.01
N ASP A 99 4.52 -0.16 1.72
CA ASP A 99 5.78 -0.33 2.46
C ASP A 99 6.37 1.06 2.81
N PRO A 100 5.87 1.73 3.86
CA PRO A 100 6.28 3.10 4.19
C PRO A 100 7.72 3.20 4.71
N PHE A 101 8.37 2.07 5.02
CA PHE A 101 9.72 2.02 5.58
C PHE A 101 10.80 1.62 4.58
N ASP A 102 10.43 1.23 3.34
CA ASP A 102 11.38 0.82 2.29
C ASP A 102 12.50 1.87 2.05
N LEU A 103 12.19 3.15 2.28
CA LEU A 103 13.13 4.25 2.13
C LEU A 103 14.07 4.48 3.34
N LEU A 104 13.78 3.90 4.51
CA LEU A 104 14.56 4.12 5.74
C LEU A 104 15.69 3.11 5.93
N ALA A 105 15.49 1.88 5.45
CA ALA A 105 16.53 0.87 5.29
C ALA A 105 16.02 -0.13 4.25
N PRO A 106 16.76 -0.42 3.17
CA PRO A 106 16.36 -1.45 2.22
C PRO A 106 16.04 -2.72 3.01
N ARG A 107 14.89 -3.36 2.73
CA ARG A 107 14.64 -4.69 3.27
C ARG A 107 15.87 -5.54 2.98
N ARG A 108 16.45 -6.16 4.02
CA ARG A 108 17.53 -7.12 3.83
C ARG A 108 16.98 -8.16 2.87
N HIS A 109 17.46 -8.14 1.63
CA HIS A 109 17.24 -9.21 0.70
C HIS A 109 17.87 -10.44 1.36
N ASP A 110 17.04 -11.33 1.90
CA ASP A 110 17.52 -12.68 2.21
C ASP A 110 17.73 -13.31 0.83
N PRO A 111 18.99 -13.63 0.44
CA PRO A 111 19.25 -14.18 -0.87
C PRO A 111 18.52 -15.52 -0.96
N GLY A 112 17.73 -15.67 -2.04
CA GLY A 112 17.05 -16.92 -2.32
C GLY A 112 18.07 -18.06 -2.50
N PRO A 113 17.64 -19.32 -2.51
CA PRO A 113 18.54 -20.45 -2.72
C PRO A 113 19.40 -20.30 -4.00
N ASP A 114 18.86 -19.69 -5.06
CA ASP A 114 19.59 -19.39 -6.32
C ASP A 114 20.72 -18.36 -6.15
N ASP A 115 20.58 -17.39 -5.24
CA ASP A 115 21.58 -16.34 -5.03
C ASP A 115 22.82 -16.84 -4.26
N ARG A 116 22.69 -17.97 -3.56
CA ARG A 116 23.78 -18.58 -2.77
C ARG A 116 24.75 -19.39 -3.63
N GLU A 117 24.35 -19.78 -4.83
CA GLU A 117 25.17 -20.58 -5.75
C GLU A 117 26.14 -19.73 -6.59
N GLY A 118 25.92 -18.40 -6.70
CA GLY A 118 26.76 -17.48 -7.48
C GLY A 118 28.02 -16.96 -6.77
N ALA A 119 28.17 -17.17 -5.46
CA ALA A 119 29.27 -16.59 -4.67
C ALA A 119 30.62 -17.32 -4.81
N ALA A 120 30.66 -18.47 -5.51
CA ALA A 120 31.86 -19.27 -5.74
C ALA A 120 32.24 -19.33 -7.23
N GLY A 121 32.39 -18.18 -7.90
CA GLY A 121 32.84 -18.07 -9.30
C GLY A 121 34.02 -17.10 -9.47
N PRO A 122 34.93 -17.32 -10.44
CA PRO A 122 36.30 -16.80 -10.41
C PRO A 122 36.35 -15.27 -10.52
N ARG A 123 37.17 -14.66 -9.65
CA ARG A 123 37.45 -13.21 -9.59
C ARG A 123 37.79 -12.68 -10.98
N ARG A 124 36.89 -11.90 -11.59
CA ARG A 124 37.18 -11.14 -12.82
C ARG A 124 38.38 -10.23 -12.54
N ARG A 125 39.45 -10.44 -13.30
CA ARG A 125 40.67 -9.61 -13.27
C ARG A 125 40.26 -8.15 -13.48
N ARG A 126 40.61 -7.27 -12.54
CA ARG A 126 40.51 -5.81 -12.74
C ARG A 126 41.43 -5.45 -13.91
N HIS A 127 40.84 -5.01 -15.02
CA HIS A 127 41.57 -4.34 -16.07
C HIS A 127 41.90 -2.94 -15.55
N ALA A 128 43.17 -2.67 -15.30
CA ALA A 128 43.67 -1.38 -14.89
C ALA A 128 44.31 -0.69 -16.11
N LEU A 129 44.16 0.64 -16.14
CA LEU A 129 44.92 1.64 -16.91
C LEU A 129 44.39 1.96 -18.32
N GLN A 130 43.55 3.00 -18.40
CA GLN A 130 43.59 3.96 -19.50
C GLN A 130 44.63 5.02 -19.17
N PRO A 131 45.53 5.39 -20.09
CA PRO A 131 46.21 6.68 -20.03
C PRO A 131 45.60 7.67 -21.04
N ASP A 132 45.37 8.86 -20.51
CA ASP A 132 45.33 10.22 -21.06
C ASP A 132 45.54 10.46 -22.58
N PHE A 133 44.58 11.21 -23.13
CA PHE A 133 44.68 12.45 -23.94
C PHE A 133 45.75 12.65 -25.05
N VAL A 134 45.31 13.40 -26.08
CA VAL A 134 46.04 14.15 -27.14
C VAL A 134 46.22 13.46 -28.50
N SER A 135 45.26 13.68 -29.43
CA SER A 135 45.36 14.61 -30.58
C SER A 135 44.07 14.59 -31.39
#